data_AF-A0A7S0EM72-F1
#
_entry.id   AF-A0A7S0EM72-F1
#
_cell.length_a   1.000
_cell.length_b   1.000
_cell.length_c   1.000
_cell.angle_alpha   90.00
_cell.angle_beta   90.00
_cell.angle_gamma   90.00
#
_symmetry.space_group_name_H-M   'P 1'
#
loop_
_entity.id
_entity.type
_entity.pdbx_description
1 polymer ?
#
loop_
_entity_poly.entity_id
_entity_poly.type
_entity_poly.pdbx_seq_one_letter_code
_entity_poly.pdbx_strand_id
1 'polypeptide(L)'
;IDLAESEGALKQQCEEVKTCVQEELRKMSEEEDEMIPLLHVLNDGESYQVNCLRGDGIAELRQSVCGAAKGLQWWEELIPGAFLRLKEKVVETSREHPVIDMGTYKSLVEEAKVDAREGQIATTMLHEMGVLKYFGHK
;
A
#
# COMPACT_ATOMS: atom_id res chain seq x y z
N ILE A 1 0.77 -22.12 30.95
CA ILE A 1 -0.23 -21.50 30.05
C ILE A 1 -0.76 -22.64 29.22
N ASP A 2 -2.04 -22.97 29.38
CA ASP A 2 -2.64 -24.10 28.69
C ASP A 2 -2.73 -23.78 27.19
N LEU A 3 -1.93 -24.45 26.39
CA LEU A 3 -1.76 -24.12 24.97
C LEU A 3 -3.06 -24.32 24.18
N ALA A 4 -3.92 -25.25 24.62
CA ALA A 4 -5.19 -25.54 23.99
C ALA A 4 -6.23 -24.42 24.18
N GLU A 5 -6.28 -23.78 25.36
CA GLU A 5 -7.16 -22.63 25.62
C GLU A 5 -6.72 -21.41 24.79
N SER A 6 -5.40 -21.23 24.61
CA SER A 6 -4.84 -20.16 23.78
C SER A 6 -5.15 -20.36 22.29
N GLU A 7 -5.13 -21.59 21.77
CA GLU A 7 -5.49 -21.88 20.38
C GLU A 7 -6.98 -21.69 20.10
N GLY A 8 -7.84 -22.04 21.06
CA GLY A 8 -9.29 -21.82 20.96
C GLY A 8 -9.66 -20.34 20.89
N ALA A 9 -9.07 -19.52 21.76
CA ALA A 9 -9.28 -18.07 21.77
C ALA A 9 -8.78 -17.40 20.48
N LEU A 10 -7.62 -17.82 19.95
CA LEU A 10 -7.07 -17.29 18.70
C LEU A 10 -7.96 -17.63 17.50
N LYS A 11 -8.50 -18.85 17.43
CA LYS A 11 -9.45 -19.22 16.37
C LYS A 11 -10.71 -18.37 16.41
N GLN A 12 -11.25 -18.14 17.61
CA GLN A 12 -12.42 -17.28 17.77
C GLN A 12 -12.14 -15.85 17.27
N GLN A 13 -10.99 -15.27 17.61
CA GLN A 13 -10.60 -13.95 17.12
C GLN A 13 -10.47 -13.89 15.59
N CYS A 14 -9.94 -14.95 14.96
CA CYS A 14 -9.86 -15.03 13.50
C CYS A 14 -11.25 -15.04 12.85
N GLU A 15 -12.19 -15.80 13.42
CA GLU A 15 -13.58 -15.87 12.93
C GLU A 15 -14.34 -14.55 13.15
N GLU A 16 -14.10 -13.86 14.26
CA GLU A 16 -14.68 -12.53 14.52
C GLU A 16 -14.22 -11.50 13.48
N VAL A 17 -12.92 -11.49 13.15
CA VAL A 17 -12.38 -10.62 12.10
C VAL A 17 -13.00 -10.95 10.74
N LYS A 18 -13.05 -12.23 10.38
CA LYS A 18 -13.64 -12.67 9.11
C LYS A 18 -15.11 -12.27 8.98
N THR A 19 -15.88 -12.47 10.05
CA THR A 19 -17.30 -12.08 10.09
C THR A 19 -17.47 -10.57 9.91
N CYS A 20 -16.69 -9.77 10.63
CA CYS A 20 -16.72 -8.31 10.53
C CYS A 20 -16.41 -7.82 9.10
N VAL A 21 -15.38 -8.40 8.46
CA VAL A 21 -15.00 -8.07 7.09
C VAL A 21 -16.12 -8.43 6.10
N GLN A 22 -16.73 -9.60 6.24
CA GLN A 22 -17.85 -10.02 5.38
C GLN A 22 -19.08 -9.13 5.56
N GLU A 23 -19.37 -8.71 6.80
CA GLU A 23 -20.47 -7.79 7.06
C GLU A 23 -20.23 -6.43 6.42
N GLU A 24 -19.01 -5.89 6.45
CA GLU A 24 -18.73 -4.61 5.78
C GLU A 24 -18.73 -4.71 4.26
N LEU A 25 -18.18 -5.79 3.69
CA LEU A 25 -18.28 -6.03 2.25
C LEU A 25 -19.75 -6.07 1.80
N ARG A 26 -20.63 -6.71 2.59
CA ARG A 26 -22.06 -6.74 2.33
C ARG A 26 -22.68 -5.34 2.38
N LYS A 27 -22.40 -4.55 3.42
CA LYS A 27 -22.93 -3.19 3.54
C LYS A 27 -22.48 -2.29 2.38
N MET A 28 -21.19 -2.33 2.05
CA MET A 28 -20.67 -1.54 0.93
C MET A 28 -21.28 -1.96 -0.42
N SER A 29 -21.61 -3.24 -0.61
CA SER A 29 -22.31 -3.71 -1.81
C SER A 29 -23.80 -3.31 -1.86
N GLU A 30 -24.42 -3.08 -0.70
CA GLU A 30 -25.82 -2.64 -0.62
C GLU A 30 -25.96 -1.11 -0.79
N GLU A 31 -24.92 -0.37 -0.41
CA GLU A 31 -24.84 1.09 -0.47
C GLU A 31 -24.15 1.62 -1.75
N GLU A 32 -24.02 0.78 -2.80
CA GLU A 32 -23.28 1.05 -4.06
C GLU A 32 -23.22 2.54 -4.44
N ASP A 33 -22.10 3.18 -4.09
CA ASP A 33 -21.70 4.48 -4.62
C ASP A 33 -20.65 4.21 -5.69
N GLU A 34 -20.99 4.47 -6.96
CA GLU A 34 -20.11 4.27 -8.11
C GLU A 34 -18.75 5.00 -7.95
N MET A 35 -18.67 6.00 -7.08
CA MET A 35 -17.46 6.80 -6.86
C MET A 35 -16.51 6.20 -5.81
N ILE A 36 -16.96 5.27 -4.95
CA ILE A 36 -16.14 4.66 -3.90
C ILE A 36 -15.96 3.17 -4.19
N PRO A 37 -14.77 2.73 -4.61
CA PRO A 37 -14.53 1.32 -4.85
C PRO A 37 -14.68 0.51 -3.55
N LEU A 38 -15.28 -0.68 -3.68
CA LEU A 38 -15.42 -1.63 -2.58
C LEU A 38 -14.05 -1.95 -1.96
N LEU A 39 -14.05 -2.24 -0.66
CA LEU A 39 -12.84 -2.68 0.04
C LEU A 39 -12.27 -3.93 -0.66
N HIS A 40 -11.04 -3.83 -1.16
CA HIS A 40 -10.34 -4.99 -1.69
C HIS A 40 -9.70 -5.76 -0.53
N VAL A 41 -10.37 -6.82 -0.11
CA VAL A 41 -9.93 -7.68 0.99
C VAL A 41 -9.02 -8.79 0.47
N LEU A 42 -7.83 -8.90 1.05
CA LEU A 42 -6.94 -10.02 0.75
C LEU A 42 -7.36 -11.26 1.52
N ASN A 43 -7.23 -12.42 0.87
CA ASN A 43 -7.49 -13.73 1.50
C ASN A 43 -8.91 -13.87 2.08
N ASP A 44 -9.91 -13.20 1.48
CA ASP A 44 -11.33 -13.27 1.89
C ASP A 44 -11.58 -13.00 3.39
N GLY A 45 -10.72 -12.21 4.02
CA GLY A 45 -10.80 -11.85 5.44
C GLY A 45 -10.22 -12.91 6.40
N GLU A 46 -9.66 -14.01 5.87
CA GLU A 46 -8.98 -15.05 6.65
C GLU A 46 -7.68 -14.51 7.24
N SER A 47 -7.49 -14.77 8.54
CA SER A 47 -6.34 -14.30 9.30
C SER A 47 -5.17 -15.28 9.26
N TYR A 48 -3.95 -14.75 9.15
CA TYR A 48 -2.73 -15.54 9.30
C TYR A 48 -2.29 -15.55 10.77
N GLN A 49 -2.08 -16.73 11.33
CA GLN A 49 -1.50 -16.88 12.65
C GLN A 49 0.01 -16.76 12.55
N VAL A 50 0.57 -15.74 13.19
CA VAL A 50 2.00 -15.40 13.06
C VAL A 50 2.62 -15.21 14.44
N ASN A 51 3.79 -15.81 14.65
CA ASN A 51 4.59 -15.61 15.85
C ASN A 51 5.90 -14.92 15.48
N CYS A 52 6.03 -13.63 15.78
CA CYS A 52 7.22 -12.85 15.42
C CYS A 52 8.49 -13.23 16.21
N LEU A 53 8.36 -13.90 17.37
CA LEU A 53 9.50 -14.32 18.18
C LEU A 53 10.10 -15.65 17.69
N ARG A 54 9.24 -16.57 17.26
CA ARG A 54 9.64 -17.91 16.80
C ARG A 54 9.78 -18.00 15.28
N GLY A 55 9.13 -17.10 14.55
CA GLY A 55 9.07 -17.10 13.10
C GLY A 55 7.94 -17.96 12.52
N ASP A 56 7.09 -18.56 13.37
CA ASP A 56 5.97 -19.40 12.93
C ASP A 56 4.99 -18.58 12.07
N GLY A 57 4.53 -19.11 10.94
CA GLY A 57 3.57 -18.46 10.04
C GLY A 57 4.13 -17.36 9.14
N ILE A 58 5.40 -16.96 9.31
CA ILE A 58 6.02 -15.85 8.55
C ILE A 58 6.21 -16.23 7.08
N ALA A 59 6.51 -17.50 6.78
CA ALA A 59 6.72 -17.95 5.41
C ALA A 59 5.41 -17.92 4.60
N GLU A 60 4.33 -18.38 5.21
CA GLU A 60 2.98 -18.39 4.68
C GLU A 60 2.47 -16.97 4.47
N LEU A 61 2.65 -16.09 5.47
CA LEU A 61 2.33 -14.67 5.35
C LEU A 61 3.09 -14.02 4.19
N ARG A 62 4.41 -14.29 4.07
CA ARG A 62 5.22 -13.75 2.97
C ARG A 62 4.72 -14.22 1.61
N GLN A 63 4.39 -15.50 1.47
CA GLN A 63 3.86 -16.05 0.23
C GLN A 63 2.52 -15.39 -0.13
N SER A 64 1.64 -15.20 0.85
CA SER A 64 0.35 -14.54 0.67
C SER A 64 0.51 -13.08 0.23
N VAL A 65 1.35 -12.31 0.92
CA VAL A 65 1.65 -10.91 0.57
C VAL A 65 2.24 -10.82 -0.84
N CYS A 66 3.18 -11.70 -1.20
CA CYS A 66 3.74 -11.73 -2.55
C CYS A 66 2.69 -12.11 -3.61
N GLY A 67 1.80 -13.06 -3.31
CA GLY A 67 0.70 -13.45 -4.18
C GLY A 67 -0.27 -12.29 -4.42
N ALA A 68 -0.69 -11.63 -3.34
CA ALA A 68 -1.53 -10.44 -3.39
C ALA A 68 -0.89 -9.31 -4.20
N ALA A 69 0.38 -8.98 -3.93
CA ALA A 69 1.09 -7.94 -4.65
C ALA A 69 1.16 -8.21 -6.17
N LYS A 70 1.43 -9.45 -6.56
CA LYS A 70 1.45 -9.89 -7.97
C LYS A 70 0.08 -9.86 -8.64
N GLY A 71 -1.00 -9.94 -7.86
CA GLY A 71 -2.37 -9.85 -8.35
C GLY A 71 -2.85 -8.41 -8.59
N LEU A 72 -2.09 -7.40 -8.14
CA LEU A 72 -2.47 -6.01 -8.35
C LEU A 72 -2.26 -5.59 -9.81
N GLN A 73 -3.20 -4.83 -10.37
CA GLN A 73 -3.17 -4.40 -11.78
C GLN A 73 -1.88 -3.65 -12.16
N TRP A 74 -1.34 -2.87 -11.23
CA TRP A 74 -0.11 -2.08 -11.42
C TRP A 74 1.19 -2.88 -11.25
N TRP A 75 1.14 -4.18 -10.93
CA TRP A 75 2.36 -4.96 -10.63
C TRP A 75 3.29 -5.08 -11.83
N GLU A 76 2.73 -5.21 -13.04
CA GLU A 76 3.46 -5.28 -14.30
C GLU A 76 3.49 -3.95 -15.05
N GLU A 77 3.05 -2.86 -14.40
CA GLU A 77 3.01 -1.56 -15.04
C GLU A 77 4.42 -1.03 -15.31
N LEU A 78 4.67 -0.60 -16.55
CA LEU A 78 5.94 -0.05 -16.96
C LEU A 78 6.07 1.40 -16.51
N ILE A 79 6.81 1.61 -15.42
CA ILE A 79 7.09 2.95 -14.91
C ILE A 79 8.19 3.60 -15.77
N PRO A 80 7.99 4.81 -16.31
CA PRO A 80 9.04 5.54 -17.00
C PRO A 80 10.29 5.73 -16.15
N GLY A 81 11.47 5.47 -16.72
CA GLY A 81 12.73 5.56 -15.98
C GLY A 81 13.02 6.96 -15.42
N ALA A 82 12.46 8.02 -16.01
CA ALA A 82 12.54 9.38 -15.46
C ALA A 82 11.81 9.53 -14.13
N PHE A 83 10.67 8.84 -13.97
CA PHE A 83 9.87 8.91 -12.74
C PHE A 83 10.56 8.13 -11.62
N LEU A 84 11.18 6.99 -11.95
CA LEU A 84 12.01 6.23 -11.01
C LEU A 84 13.23 7.05 -10.52
N ARG A 85 13.91 7.76 -11.41
CA ARG A 85 15.00 8.67 -11.01
C ARG A 85 14.51 9.82 -10.12
N LEU A 86 13.34 10.38 -10.43
CA LEU A 86 12.74 11.41 -9.58
C LEU A 86 12.44 10.87 -8.19
N LYS A 87 11.87 9.65 -8.10
CA LYS A 87 11.63 8.94 -6.84
C LYS A 87 12.91 8.84 -6.01
N GLU A 88 13.99 8.33 -6.61
CA GLU A 88 15.29 8.17 -5.95
C GLU A 88 15.79 9.51 -5.39
N LYS A 89 15.79 10.56 -6.23
CA LYS A 89 16.20 11.91 -5.82
C LYS A 89 15.37 12.49 -4.67
N VAL A 90 14.05 12.30 -4.70
CA VAL A 90 13.16 12.74 -3.62
C VAL A 90 13.44 11.97 -2.33
N VAL A 91 13.64 10.65 -2.41
CA VAL A 91 13.99 9.82 -1.25
C VAL A 91 15.33 10.23 -0.66
N GLU A 92 16.34 10.50 -1.49
CA GLU A 92 17.65 10.96 -1.05
C GLU A 92 17.57 12.33 -0.37
N THR A 93 16.91 13.30 -1.02
CA THR A 93 16.74 14.65 -0.47
C THR A 93 15.95 14.63 0.84
N SER A 94 14.90 13.81 0.93
CA SER A 94 14.02 13.78 2.10
C SER A 94 14.68 13.22 3.37
N ARG A 95 15.79 12.48 3.24
CA ARG A 95 16.59 12.01 4.39
C ARG A 95 17.24 13.17 5.15
N GLU A 96 17.64 14.22 4.43
CA GLU A 96 18.28 15.40 5.01
C GLU A 96 17.29 16.56 5.20
N HIS A 97 16.29 16.63 4.32
CA HIS A 97 15.27 17.67 4.29
C HIS A 97 13.86 17.07 4.27
N PRO A 98 13.24 16.82 5.45
CA PRO A 98 11.92 16.19 5.56
C PRO A 98 10.81 16.92 4.81
N VAL A 99 10.99 18.21 4.54
CA VAL A 99 10.10 19.04 3.74
C VAL A 99 10.90 19.58 2.57
N ILE A 100 10.46 19.26 1.35
CA ILE A 100 11.05 19.74 0.11
C ILE A 100 10.18 20.88 -0.40
N ASP A 101 10.75 22.09 -0.49
CA ASP A 101 10.03 23.23 -1.04
C ASP A 101 9.85 23.11 -2.56
N MET A 102 8.94 23.90 -3.14
CA MET A 102 8.61 23.82 -4.55
C MET A 102 9.77 24.17 -5.49
N GLY A 103 10.70 25.04 -5.09
CA GLY A 103 11.87 25.38 -5.90
C GLY A 103 12.84 24.22 -5.97
N THR A 104 13.13 23.62 -4.82
CA THR A 104 13.94 22.39 -4.74
C THR A 104 13.28 21.26 -5.53
N TYR A 105 11.98 21.03 -5.32
CA TYR A 105 11.27 19.96 -6.04
C TYR A 105 11.31 20.13 -7.57
N LYS A 106 11.08 21.34 -8.09
CA LYS A 106 11.19 21.62 -9.53
C LYS A 106 12.59 21.29 -10.07
N SER A 107 13.63 21.62 -9.31
CA SER A 107 15.01 21.30 -9.69
C SER A 107 15.21 19.78 -9.77
N LEU A 108 14.66 19.01 -8.82
CA LEU A 108 14.71 17.54 -8.86
C LEU A 108 13.99 16.95 -10.08
N VAL A 109 12.83 17.51 -10.46
CA VAL A 109 12.06 17.11 -11.66
C VAL A 109 12.89 17.31 -12.93
N GLU A 110 13.53 18.46 -13.07
CA GLU A 110 14.41 18.77 -14.20
C GLU A 110 15.64 17.84 -14.24
N GLU A 111 16.30 17.64 -13.10
CA GLU A 111 17.46 16.74 -12.99
C GLU A 111 17.11 15.27 -13.30
N ALA A 112 15.90 14.83 -12.95
CA ALA A 112 15.41 13.49 -13.27
C ALA A 112 15.08 13.32 -14.77
N LYS A 113 15.04 14.43 -15.51
CA LYS A 113 14.65 14.54 -16.93
C LYS A 113 13.20 14.09 -17.16
N VAL A 114 12.30 14.49 -16.26
CA VAL A 114 10.86 14.32 -16.46
C VAL A 114 10.38 15.38 -17.44
N ASP A 115 9.59 14.99 -18.44
CA ASP A 115 9.01 15.95 -19.39
C ASP A 115 8.10 16.94 -18.65
N ALA A 116 8.13 18.21 -19.05
CA ALA A 116 7.33 19.25 -18.41
C ALA A 116 5.82 18.95 -18.42
N ARG A 117 5.33 18.24 -19.45
CA ARG A 117 3.92 17.81 -19.57
C ARG A 117 3.58 16.65 -18.64
N GLU A 118 4.59 15.89 -18.23
CA GLU A 118 4.46 14.71 -17.37
C GLU A 118 4.71 15.02 -15.88
N GLY A 119 5.21 16.22 -15.56
CA GLY A 119 5.58 16.58 -14.19
C GLY A 119 4.44 16.40 -13.17
N GLN A 120 3.20 16.76 -13.54
CA GLN A 120 2.03 16.53 -12.68
C GLN A 120 1.78 15.04 -12.46
N ILE A 121 1.86 14.23 -13.52
CA ILE A 121 1.63 12.78 -13.49
C ILE A 121 2.67 12.11 -12.60
N ALA A 122 3.96 12.44 -12.80
CA ALA A 122 5.04 11.93 -11.98
C ALA A 122 4.85 12.31 -10.49
N THR A 123 4.40 13.53 -10.21
CA THR A 123 4.15 14.00 -8.84
C THR A 123 2.99 13.23 -8.19
N THR A 124 1.89 13.02 -8.91
CA THR A 124 0.75 12.21 -8.44
C THR A 124 1.17 10.77 -8.16
N MET A 125 1.95 10.15 -9.06
CA MET A 125 2.48 8.80 -8.84
C MET A 125 3.30 8.73 -7.55
N LEU A 126 4.20 9.68 -7.31
CA LEU A 126 5.00 9.71 -6.07
C LEU A 126 4.14 9.93 -4.83
N HIS A 127 3.03 10.66 -4.96
CA HIS A 127 2.07 10.82 -3.87
C HIS A 127 1.36 9.51 -3.55
N GLU A 128 0.83 8.81 -4.56
CA GLU A 128 0.12 7.53 -4.42
C GLU A 128 1.05 6.43 -3.89
N MET A 129 2.32 6.43 -4.29
CA MET A 129 3.34 5.53 -3.76
C MET A 129 3.81 5.89 -2.34
N GLY A 130 3.33 7.00 -1.76
CA GLY A 130 3.72 7.47 -0.44
C GLY A 130 5.17 7.96 -0.34
N VAL A 131 5.83 8.21 -1.47
CA VAL A 131 7.21 8.72 -1.53
C VAL A 131 7.28 10.16 -1.05
N LEU A 132 6.25 10.94 -1.38
CA LEU A 132 6.06 12.30 -0.89
C LEU A 132 4.58 12.55 -0.60
N LYS A 133 4.27 13.53 0.25
CA LYS A 133 2.90 14.02 0.40
C LYS A 133 2.77 15.37 -0.28
N TYR A 134 2.02 15.40 -1.38
CA TYR A 134 1.72 16.60 -2.15
C TYR A 134 0.23 16.89 -2.06
N PHE A 135 -0.11 18.13 -1.72
CA PHE A 135 -1.49 18.56 -1.47
C PHE A 135 -2.00 19.52 -2.55
N GLY A 136 -1.36 19.57 -3.72
CA GLY A 136 -1.79 20.48 -4.79
C GLY A 136 -3.17 20.14 -5.30
N HIS A 137 -4.12 21.04 -5.07
CA HIS A 137 -5.45 20.99 -5.66
C HIS A 137 -5.38 21.17 -7.18
N LYS A 138 -6.29 20.48 -7.88
CA LYS A 138 -6.56 20.61 -9.32
C LYS A 138 -6.83 22.05 -9.72
#